data_AF-A0A183J1T0-F1
#
_entry.id   AF-A0A183J1T0-F1
#
_cell.length_a   1.000
_cell.length_b   1.000
_cell.length_c   1.000
_cell.angle_alpha   90.00
_cell.angle_beta   90.00
_cell.angle_gamma   90.00
#
_symmetry.space_group_name_H-M   'P 1'
#
loop_
_entity.id
_entity.type
_entity.pdbx_description
1 polymer ?
#
loop_
_entity_poly.entity_id
_entity_poly.type
_entity_poly.pdbx_seq_one_letter_code
_entity_poly.pdbx_strand_id
1 'polypeptide(L)'
;MSERDPETGGEVEPTIAQDIVVTKYTSASEIVNGVLVELVAKCVDGQSVKELCEFGDQELEVRTSKIFKKKDIKKGIAFPTCISVNNCVCHFSPLRSEADVILTVGDVVKIDCGAHID
;
A
#
# COMPACT_ATOMS: atom_id res chain seq x y z
N MET A 1 -7.09 -32.58 1.11
CA MET A 1 -6.28 -32.63 -0.13
C MET A 1 -6.95 -31.68 -1.09
N SER A 2 -6.47 -30.43 -1.17
CA SER A 2 -6.96 -29.48 -2.16
C SER A 2 -6.39 -29.87 -3.52
N GLU A 3 -7.28 -30.07 -4.47
CA GLU A 3 -6.97 -30.37 -5.87
C GLU A 3 -6.13 -29.21 -6.41
N ARG A 4 -4.94 -29.52 -6.92
CA ARG A 4 -4.09 -28.56 -7.63
C ARG A 4 -4.70 -28.35 -9.01
N ASP A 5 -5.00 -27.10 -9.33
CA ASP A 5 -5.36 -26.70 -10.69
C ASP A 5 -4.29 -27.18 -11.69
N PRO A 6 -4.68 -27.60 -12.90
CA PRO A 6 -3.74 -28.09 -13.90
C PRO A 6 -2.78 -26.97 -14.31
N GLU A 7 -1.47 -27.24 -14.20
CA GLU A 7 -0.39 -26.36 -14.65
C GLU A 7 -0.57 -26.05 -16.15
N THR A 8 -1.19 -24.92 -16.47
CA THR A 8 -1.15 -24.35 -17.81
C THR A 8 0.31 -24.03 -18.10
N GLY A 9 0.87 -24.62 -19.16
CA GLY A 9 2.28 -24.52 -19.55
C GLY A 9 2.83 -23.10 -19.38
N GLY A 10 3.49 -22.88 -18.25
CA GLY A 10 3.75 -21.56 -17.71
C GLY A 10 5.19 -21.15 -17.96
N GLU A 11 5.38 -19.92 -18.43
CA GLU A 11 6.66 -19.24 -18.23
C GLU A 11 7.04 -19.33 -16.75
N VAL A 12 8.27 -19.77 -16.46
CA VAL A 12 8.77 -19.88 -15.10
C VAL A 12 8.70 -18.50 -14.44
N GLU A 13 7.96 -18.37 -13.34
CA GLU A 13 7.88 -17.11 -12.61
C GLU A 13 9.29 -16.61 -12.23
N PRO A 14 9.61 -15.35 -12.56
CA PRO A 14 10.93 -14.81 -12.28
C PRO A 14 11.12 -14.66 -10.76
N THR A 15 12.25 -15.15 -10.25
CA THR A 15 12.59 -15.09 -8.83
C THR A 15 13.58 -13.96 -8.54
N ILE A 16 13.84 -13.69 -7.27
CA ILE A 16 14.86 -12.73 -6.82
C ILE A 16 16.30 -13.09 -7.26
N ALA A 17 16.51 -14.26 -7.87
CA ALA A 17 17.78 -14.59 -8.53
C ALA A 17 18.07 -13.72 -9.76
N GLN A 18 17.07 -13.01 -10.28
CA GLN A 18 17.21 -12.05 -11.37
C GLN A 18 17.24 -10.62 -10.81
N ASP A 19 18.29 -9.84 -11.11
CA ASP A 19 18.48 -8.47 -10.60
C ASP A 19 17.29 -7.54 -10.90
N ILE A 20 16.60 -7.76 -12.02
CA ILE A 20 15.42 -6.98 -12.39
C ILE A 20 14.26 -7.19 -11.40
N VAL A 21 14.11 -8.38 -10.82
CA VAL A 21 13.08 -8.67 -9.82
C VAL A 21 13.41 -7.90 -8.54
N VAL A 22 14.67 -7.94 -8.08
CA VAL A 22 15.11 -7.17 -6.91
C VAL A 22 14.92 -5.66 -7.13
N THR A 23 15.23 -5.17 -8.33
CA THR A 23 15.04 -3.75 -8.70
C THR A 23 13.58 -3.32 -8.58
N LYS A 24 12.62 -4.17 -8.99
CA LYS A 24 11.19 -3.91 -8.82
C LYS A 24 10.79 -3.85 -7.35
N TYR A 25 11.23 -4.81 -6.52
CA TYR A 25 10.97 -4.81 -5.08
C TYR A 25 11.54 -3.56 -4.40
N THR A 26 12.77 -3.17 -4.71
CA THR A 26 13.39 -1.95 -4.18
C THR A 26 12.59 -0.71 -4.58
N SER A 27 12.19 -0.61 -5.85
CA SER A 27 11.38 0.52 -6.35
C SER A 27 10.04 0.62 -5.62
N ALA A 28 9.38 -0.52 -5.36
CA ALA A 28 8.12 -0.54 -4.61
C ALA A 28 8.34 -0.12 -3.15
N SER A 29 9.41 -0.61 -2.51
CA SER A 29 9.76 -0.27 -1.14
C SER A 29 10.07 1.22 -0.96
N GLU A 30 10.83 1.82 -1.88
CA GLU A 30 11.13 3.25 -1.86
C GLU A 30 9.85 4.11 -1.95
N ILE A 31 8.90 3.71 -2.80
CA ILE A 31 7.60 4.38 -2.91
C ILE A 31 6.84 4.28 -1.59
N VAL A 32 6.66 3.07 -1.05
CA VAL A 32 5.90 2.84 0.19
C VAL A 32 6.53 3.58 1.36
N ASN A 33 7.85 3.49 1.54
CA ASN A 33 8.56 4.20 2.61
C ASN A 33 8.39 5.73 2.49
N GLY A 34 8.44 6.26 1.27
CA GLY A 34 8.21 7.68 1.04
C GLY A 34 6.80 8.13 1.41
N VAL A 35 5.77 7.34 1.06
CA VAL A 35 4.38 7.65 1.43
C VAL A 35 4.16 7.50 2.94
N LEU A 36 4.75 6.47 3.55
CA LEU A 36 4.65 6.21 4.98
C LEU A 36 5.19 7.37 5.82
N VAL A 37 6.33 7.94 5.45
CA VAL A 37 6.89 9.11 6.14
C VAL A 37 5.93 10.31 6.09
N GLU A 38 5.28 10.53 4.96
CA GLU A 38 4.30 11.62 4.81
C GLU A 38 3.00 11.36 5.58
N LEU A 39 2.51 10.12 5.60
CA LEU A 39 1.36 9.72 6.40
C LEU A 39 1.64 9.94 7.89
N VAL A 40 2.79 9.48 8.39
CA VAL A 40 3.20 9.68 9.79
C VAL A 40 3.25 11.18 10.13
N ALA A 41 3.81 12.01 9.25
CA ALA A 41 3.87 13.46 9.47
C ALA A 41 2.47 14.13 9.49
N LYS A 42 1.48 13.54 8.81
CA LYS A 42 0.10 14.02 8.78
C LYS A 42 -0.77 13.45 9.90
N CYS A 43 -0.33 12.42 10.63
CA CYS A 43 -1.02 11.89 11.80
C CYS A 43 -0.88 12.85 13.00
N VAL A 44 -1.66 13.93 12.96
CA VAL A 44 -1.71 14.96 14.00
C VAL A 44 -3.10 15.00 14.65
N ASP A 45 -3.20 15.69 15.79
CA ASP A 45 -4.47 15.92 16.48
C ASP A 45 -5.49 16.60 15.56
N GLY A 46 -6.74 16.11 15.60
CA GLY A 46 -7.84 16.61 14.78
C GLY A 46 -7.86 16.09 13.35
N GLN A 47 -6.91 15.25 12.95
CA GLN A 47 -6.86 14.73 11.58
C GLN A 47 -7.93 13.65 11.33
N SER A 48 -8.53 13.68 10.14
CA SER A 48 -9.46 12.65 9.66
C SER A 48 -8.71 11.39 9.21
N VAL A 49 -9.10 10.23 9.74
CA VAL A 49 -8.59 8.93 9.27
C VAL A 49 -9.01 8.67 7.82
N LYS A 50 -10.23 9.04 7.41
CA LYS A 50 -10.67 8.92 6.02
C LYS A 50 -9.77 9.71 5.06
N GLU A 51 -9.52 10.98 5.38
CA GLU A 51 -8.67 11.83 4.53
C GLU A 51 -7.24 11.31 4.43
N LEU A 52 -6.70 10.74 5.51
CA LEU A 52 -5.39 10.12 5.51
C LEU A 52 -5.33 8.86 4.62
N CYS A 53 -6.33 7.98 4.69
CA CYS A 53 -6.42 6.81 3.81
C CYS A 53 -6.49 7.22 2.33
N GLU A 54 -7.35 8.19 1.99
CA GLU A 54 -7.48 8.71 0.63
C GLU A 54 -6.18 9.34 0.13
N PHE A 55 -5.50 10.11 0.98
CA PHE A 55 -4.19 10.69 0.67
C PHE A 55 -3.13 9.62 0.39
N GLY A 56 -3.05 8.57 1.23
CA GLY A 56 -2.08 7.50 1.05
C GLY A 56 -2.26 6.75 -0.26
N ASP A 57 -3.49 6.39 -0.60
CA ASP A 57 -3.82 5.70 -1.85
C ASP A 57 -3.51 6.56 -3.08
N GLN A 58 -3.88 7.85 -3.02
CA GLN A 58 -3.58 8.80 -4.09
C GLN A 58 -2.06 8.93 -4.32
N GLU A 59 -1.27 9.04 -3.26
CA GLU A 59 0.19 9.16 -3.38
C GLU A 59 0.84 7.86 -3.91
N LEU A 60 0.37 6.70 -3.48
CA LEU A 60 0.85 5.41 -4.01
C LEU A 60 0.56 5.31 -5.51
N GLU A 61 -0.64 5.64 -5.95
CA GLU A 61 -1.02 5.61 -7.37
C GLU A 61 -0.20 6.63 -8.21
N VAL A 62 -0.02 7.84 -7.69
CA VAL A 62 0.78 8.88 -8.34
C VAL A 62 2.25 8.47 -8.46
N ARG A 63 2.84 7.85 -7.45
CA ARG A 63 4.26 7.47 -7.46
C ARG A 63 4.50 6.24 -8.34
N THR A 64 3.65 5.22 -8.24
CA THR A 64 3.74 4.00 -9.06
C THR A 64 3.51 4.30 -10.55
N SER A 65 2.62 5.23 -10.90
CA SER A 65 2.41 5.63 -12.30
C SER A 65 3.61 6.36 -12.93
N LYS A 66 4.51 6.94 -12.12
CA LYS A 66 5.69 7.68 -12.60
C LYS A 66 6.86 6.79 -13.03
N ILE A 67 6.93 5.55 -12.54
CA ILE A 67 8.01 4.61 -12.83
C ILE A 67 7.62 3.62 -13.92
N PHE A 68 8.59 2.99 -14.60
CA PHE A 68 8.36 1.94 -15.61
C PHE A 68 7.27 2.27 -16.67
N LYS A 69 7.26 3.49 -17.23
CA LYS A 69 6.22 3.95 -18.18
C LYS A 69 6.23 3.28 -19.56
N LYS A 70 7.37 2.69 -19.95
CA LYS A 70 7.60 2.18 -21.32
C LYS A 70 7.22 0.72 -21.52
N LYS A 71 6.90 0.01 -20.44
CA LYS A 71 6.47 -1.39 -20.48
C LYS A 71 5.04 -1.45 -19.94
N ASP A 72 4.20 -2.22 -20.60
CA ASP A 72 2.84 -2.50 -20.13
C ASP A 72 2.93 -3.49 -18.96
N ILE A 73 3.29 -2.97 -17.79
CA ILE A 73 3.48 -3.74 -16.57
C ILE A 73 2.40 -3.39 -15.55
N LYS A 74 1.92 -4.39 -14.82
CA LYS A 74 0.95 -4.20 -13.75
C LYS A 74 1.64 -3.56 -12.56
N LYS A 75 1.18 -2.41 -12.11
CA LYS A 75 1.74 -1.68 -10.96
C LYS A 75 0.68 -0.82 -10.32
N GLY A 76 0.84 -0.53 -9.05
CA GLY A 76 -0.13 0.26 -8.30
C GLY A 76 -0.16 -0.14 -6.84
N ILE A 77 -1.33 0.00 -6.23
CA ILE A 77 -1.61 -0.32 -4.85
C ILE A 77 -1.69 -1.85 -4.70
N ALA A 78 -0.83 -2.42 -3.86
CA ALA A 78 -0.88 -3.84 -3.49
C ALA A 78 -1.76 -4.06 -2.26
N PHE A 79 -1.75 -3.10 -1.35
CA PHE A 79 -2.54 -3.10 -0.13
C PHE A 79 -2.99 -1.66 0.15
N PRO A 80 -4.31 -1.41 0.28
CA PRO A 80 -4.83 -0.07 0.48
C PRO A 80 -4.33 0.52 1.79
N THR A 81 -4.30 1.85 1.86
CA THR A 81 -3.89 2.56 3.06
C THR A 81 -4.91 2.32 4.17
N CYS A 82 -4.48 1.64 5.22
CA CYS A 82 -5.28 1.35 6.40
C CYS A 82 -4.68 2.04 7.62
N ILE A 83 -5.53 2.66 8.44
CA ILE A 83 -5.12 3.38 9.64
C ILE A 83 -5.95 2.91 10.83
N SER A 84 -5.37 2.03 11.64
CA SER A 84 -6.04 1.40 12.77
C SER A 84 -5.66 2.07 14.10
N VAL A 85 -6.64 2.66 14.77
CA VAL A 85 -6.45 3.45 16.01
C VAL A 85 -6.73 2.60 17.25
N ASN A 86 -5.86 2.70 18.27
CA ASN A 86 -6.00 2.07 19.59
C ASN A 86 -6.31 0.57 19.52
N ASN A 87 -7.51 0.16 19.97
CA ASN A 87 -7.97 -1.21 20.04
C ASN A 87 -8.30 -1.83 18.66
N CYS A 88 -8.38 -1.03 17.61
CA CYS A 88 -8.50 -1.55 16.25
C CYS A 88 -7.19 -2.25 15.88
N VAL A 89 -7.26 -3.53 15.50
CA VAL A 89 -6.07 -4.36 15.27
C VAL A 89 -5.41 -4.02 13.92
N CYS A 90 -6.15 -4.12 12.82
CA CYS A 90 -5.66 -3.87 11.46
C CYS A 90 -6.84 -3.60 10.48
N HIS A 91 -6.49 -3.28 9.23
CA HIS A 91 -7.40 -3.20 8.08
C HIS A 91 -8.53 -2.16 8.17
N PHE A 92 -8.31 -1.07 8.90
CA PHE A 92 -9.29 0.02 8.94
C PHE A 92 -9.05 1.00 7.79
N SER A 93 -9.83 0.84 6.72
CA SER A 93 -9.87 1.74 5.56
C SER A 93 -11.33 2.15 5.30
N PRO A 94 -11.85 3.13 6.06
CA PRO A 94 -13.28 3.47 6.06
C PRO A 94 -13.76 4.01 4.71
N LEU A 95 -14.98 3.64 4.32
CA LEU A 95 -15.66 4.20 3.15
C LEU A 95 -16.10 5.65 3.41
N ARG A 96 -16.24 6.44 2.34
CA ARG A 96 -16.75 7.82 2.42
C ARG A 96 -18.10 7.95 3.13
N SER A 97 -18.95 6.93 2.99
CA SER A 97 -20.28 6.87 3.61
C SER A 97 -20.26 6.51 5.10
N GLU A 98 -19.16 5.98 5.62
CA GLU A 98 -19.04 5.56 7.01
C GLU A 98 -18.68 6.75 7.92
N ALA A 99 -18.91 6.61 9.23
CA ALA A 99 -18.52 7.62 10.20
C ALA A 99 -17.00 7.81 10.21
N ASP A 100 -16.57 9.05 10.43
CA ASP A 100 -15.14 9.34 10.51
C ASP A 100 -14.56 9.06 11.89
N VAL A 101 -13.26 8.76 11.90
CA VAL A 101 -12.46 8.69 13.11
C VAL A 101 -11.50 9.86 13.08
N ILE A 102 -11.57 10.70 14.11
CA ILE A 102 -10.70 11.86 14.26
C ILE A 102 -9.59 11.48 15.24
N LEU A 103 -8.34 11.65 14.82
CA LEU A 103 -7.18 11.38 15.65
C LEU A 103 -7.10 12.36 16.81
N THR A 104 -6.73 11.84 17.99
CA THR A 104 -6.56 12.63 19.21
C THR A 104 -5.17 12.44 19.80
N VAL A 105 -4.67 13.46 20.52
CA VAL A 105 -3.40 13.35 21.24
C VAL A 105 -3.40 12.15 22.19
N GLY A 106 -2.40 11.27 22.03
CA GLY A 106 -2.23 10.06 22.85
C GLY A 106 -2.72 8.77 22.18
N ASP A 107 -3.35 8.87 21.01
CA ASP A 107 -3.77 7.69 20.24
C ASP A 107 -2.57 6.88 19.74
N VAL A 108 -2.71 5.55 19.81
CA VAL A 108 -1.78 4.62 19.17
C VAL A 108 -2.29 4.33 17.77
N VAL A 109 -1.60 4.89 16.77
CA VAL A 109 -1.97 4.78 15.36
C VAL A 109 -1.09 3.73 14.67
N LYS A 110 -1.72 2.81 13.95
CA LYS A 110 -1.05 1.77 13.13
C LYS A 110 -1.37 2.04 11.67
N ILE A 111 -0.35 2.12 10.82
CA ILE A 111 -0.48 2.46 9.41
C ILE A 111 0.03 1.27 8.58
N ASP A 112 -0.85 0.71 7.76
CA ASP A 112 -0.52 -0.37 6.84
C ASP A 112 -0.82 0.08 5.40
N CYS A 113 0.16 0.00 4.50
CA CYS A 113 -0.05 0.27 3.07
C CYS A 113 0.99 -0.49 2.23
N GLY A 114 0.72 -0.68 0.94
CA GLY A 114 1.62 -1.45 0.08
C GLY A 114 1.49 -1.11 -1.40
N ALA A 115 2.58 -1.27 -2.13
CA ALA A 115 2.65 -1.12 -3.57
C ALA A 115 3.21 -2.38 -4.23
N HIS A 116 2.82 -2.64 -5.48
CA HIS A 116 3.40 -3.68 -6.32
C HIS A 116 3.90 -3.11 -7.64
N ILE A 117 4.91 -3.78 -8.20
CA ILE A 117 5.46 -3.49 -9.53
C ILE A 117 5.78 -4.84 -10.17
N ASP A 118 4.92 -5.26 -11.09
CA ASP A 118 5.00 -6.50 -11.86
C ASP A 118 5.47 -7.69 -11.01
#